data_AF-A0A952K5W9-F1
#
_entry.id   AF-A0A952K5W9-F1
#
_cell.length_a   1.000
_cell.length_b   1.000
_cell.length_c   1.000
_cell.angle_alpha   90.00
_cell.angle_beta   90.00
_cell.angle_gamma   90.00
#
_symmetry.space_group_name_H-M   'P 1'
#
loop_
_entity.id
_entity.type
_entity.pdbx_description
1 polymer ?
#
loop_
_entity_poly.entity_id
_entity_poly.type
_entity_poly.pdbx_seq_one_letter_code
_entity_poly.pdbx_strand_id
1 'polypeptide(L)'
;MLAAYVERQIAGATRLVLDLTVIEFFGTAGFAALHNVNVICARYGVSWALYVGPQVRRFLWVCDPDGLLPIRDSAVQHLDTAPRDRKLLVGGNN
;
A
#
# COMPACT_ATOMS: atom_id res chain seq x y z
N MET A 1 -5.80 17.68 -5.81
CA MET A 1 -6.40 16.67 -4.90
C MET A 1 -5.69 15.34 -5.13
N LEU A 2 -5.22 14.67 -4.07
CA LEU A 2 -4.45 13.41 -4.14
C LEU A 2 -5.16 12.34 -4.98
N ALA A 3 -6.50 12.28 -4.88
CA ALA A 3 -7.34 11.38 -5.67
C ALA A 3 -7.09 11.49 -7.19
N ALA A 4 -7.08 12.70 -7.75
CA ALA A 4 -6.86 12.91 -9.18
C ALA A 4 -5.42 12.62 -9.65
N TYR A 5 -4.44 12.72 -8.74
CA TYR A 5 -3.04 12.35 -9.02
C TYR A 5 -2.87 10.82 -9.04
N VAL A 6 -3.48 10.15 -8.07
CA VAL A 6 -3.51 8.68 -7.97
C VAL A 6 -4.22 8.07 -9.18
N GLU A 7 -5.37 8.62 -9.61
CA GLU A 7 -6.07 8.15 -10.81
C GLU A 7 -5.21 8.23 -12.09
N ARG A 8 -4.47 9.32 -12.30
CA ARG A 8 -3.58 9.47 -13.48
C ARG A 8 -2.38 8.55 -13.45
N GLN A 9 -1.87 8.22 -12.27
CA GLN A 9 -0.75 7.29 -12.12
C GLN A 9 -1.18 5.82 -12.29
N ILE A 10 -2.44 5.51 -11.99
CA ILE A 10 -2.99 4.14 -12.07
C ILE A 10 -3.46 3.78 -13.49
N ALA A 11 -3.81 4.76 -14.33
CA ALA A 11 -4.38 4.54 -15.68
C ALA A 11 -3.51 3.74 -16.69
N GLY A 12 -2.33 3.26 -16.30
CA GLY A 12 -1.52 2.33 -17.10
C GLY A 12 -0.73 1.31 -16.28
N ALA A 13 -0.94 1.24 -14.96
CA ALA A 13 -0.26 0.30 -14.08
C ALA A 13 -1.17 -0.91 -13.83
N THR A 14 -0.67 -2.12 -14.09
CA THR A 14 -1.39 -3.37 -13.77
C THR A 14 -1.15 -3.82 -12.33
N ARG A 15 -0.14 -3.26 -11.66
CA ARG A 15 0.26 -3.63 -10.31
C ARG A 15 0.71 -2.42 -9.49
N LEU A 16 0.34 -2.41 -8.21
CA LEU A 16 0.79 -1.45 -7.20
C LEU A 16 1.50 -2.18 -6.05
N VAL A 17 2.67 -1.70 -5.65
CA VAL A 17 3.36 -2.18 -4.44
C VAL A 17 3.51 -1.03 -3.47
N LEU A 18 2.97 -1.20 -2.27
CA LEU A 18 3.11 -0.25 -1.17
C LEU A 18 4.02 -0.86 -0.09
N ASP A 19 5.14 -0.19 0.16
CA ASP A 19 6.13 -0.63 1.16
C ASP A 19 6.14 0.34 2.34
N LEU A 20 5.61 -0.12 3.47
CA LEU A 20 5.58 0.57 4.76
C LEU A 20 6.46 -0.15 5.80
N THR A 21 7.44 -0.94 5.36
CA THR A 21 8.32 -1.71 6.25
C THR A 21 9.15 -0.82 7.19
N VAL A 22 9.50 0.38 6.74
CA VAL A 22 10.34 1.34 7.46
C VAL A 22 9.54 2.43 8.20
N ILE A 23 8.20 2.38 8.17
CA ILE A 23 7.38 3.39 8.85
C ILE A 23 7.26 3.06 10.33
N GLU A 24 7.64 4.03 11.17
CA GLU A 24 7.62 3.89 12.63
C GLU A 24 6.28 4.34 13.25
N PHE A 25 5.50 5.18 12.56
CA PHE A 25 4.20 5.67 13.04
C PHE A 25 3.09 5.46 12.01
N PHE A 26 2.01 4.80 12.43
CA PHE A 26 0.84 4.54 11.60
C PHE A 26 -0.43 4.66 12.45
N GLY A 27 -1.32 5.55 12.03
CA GLY A 27 -2.56 5.86 12.75
C GLY A 27 -3.81 5.63 11.90
N THR A 28 -4.96 6.05 12.43
CA THR A 28 -6.28 5.86 11.80
C THR A 28 -6.39 6.50 10.41
N ALA A 29 -5.77 7.66 10.21
CA ALA A 29 -5.70 8.29 8.89
C ALA A 29 -4.93 7.44 7.86
N GLY A 30 -3.89 6.73 8.30
CA GLY A 30 -3.14 5.78 7.47
C GLY A 30 -4.02 4.60 7.06
N PHE A 31 -4.80 4.04 7.99
CA PHE A 31 -5.72 2.95 7.69
C PHE A 31 -6.84 3.36 6.72
N ALA A 32 -7.45 4.54 6.92
CA ALA A 32 -8.43 5.07 5.98
C ALA A 32 -7.84 5.23 4.56
N ALA A 33 -6.57 5.66 4.46
CA ALA A 33 -5.87 5.74 3.19
C ALA A 33 -5.67 4.35 2.55
N LEU A 34 -5.25 3.33 3.31
CA LEU A 34 -5.11 1.95 2.81
C LEU A 34 -6.44 1.36 2.34
N HIS A 35 -7.53 1.59 3.08
CA HIS A 35 -8.85 1.16 2.66
C HIS A 35 -9.29 1.83 1.36
N ASN A 36 -9.00 3.13 1.20
CA ASN A 36 -9.28 3.83 -0.05
C ASN A 36 -8.44 3.28 -1.22
N VAL A 37 -7.15 2.97 -0.99
CA VAL A 37 -6.30 2.29 -1.98
C VAL A 37 -6.92 0.95 -2.39
N ASN A 38 -7.42 0.16 -1.44
CA ASN A 38 -8.07 -1.12 -1.73
C ASN A 38 -9.29 -0.96 -2.64
N VAL A 39 -10.16 0.02 -2.35
CA VAL A 39 -11.35 0.33 -3.14
C VAL A 39 -10.97 0.78 -4.56
N ILE A 40 -9.96 1.64 -4.70
CA ILE A 40 -9.50 2.13 -6.01
C ILE A 40 -8.90 0.97 -6.82
N CYS A 41 -8.04 0.14 -6.21
CA CYS A 41 -7.44 -1.00 -6.89
C CYS A 41 -8.50 -2.01 -7.37
N ALA A 42 -9.50 -2.30 -6.52
CA ALA A 42 -10.62 -3.16 -6.89
C ALA A 42 -11.44 -2.57 -8.07
N ARG A 43 -11.72 -1.26 -8.03
CA ARG A 43 -12.45 -0.56 -9.10
C ARG A 43 -11.74 -0.63 -10.46
N TYR A 44 -10.42 -0.52 -10.47
CA TYR A 44 -9.62 -0.50 -11.70
C TYR A 44 -9.00 -1.86 -12.06
N GLY A 45 -9.31 -2.93 -11.34
CA GLY A 45 -8.74 -4.27 -11.59
C GLY A 45 -7.23 -4.34 -11.39
N VAL A 46 -6.67 -3.47 -10.55
CA VAL A 46 -5.22 -3.40 -10.30
C VAL A 46 -4.87 -4.33 -9.16
N SER A 47 -3.93 -5.24 -9.41
CA SER A 47 -3.39 -6.09 -8.34
C SER A 47 -2.50 -5.25 -7.43
N TRP A 48 -2.61 -5.38 -6.12
CA TRP A 48 -1.70 -4.68 -5.23
C TRP A 48 -1.20 -5.54 -4.07
N ALA A 49 -0.03 -5.17 -3.56
CA ALA A 49 0.64 -5.82 -2.44
C ALA A 49 1.07 -4.78 -1.42
N LEU A 50 0.88 -5.13 -0.15
CA LEU A 50 1.23 -4.29 0.99
C LEU A 50 2.29 -4.96 1.85
N TYR A 51 3.46 -4.34 1.98
CA TYR A 51 4.50 -4.76 2.91
C TYR A 51 4.49 -3.84 4.13
N VAL A 52 4.51 -4.44 5.31
CA VAL A 52 4.37 -3.70 6.58
C VAL A 52 5.46 -4.08 7.56
N GLY A 53 5.92 -3.08 8.30
CA GLY A 53 6.81 -3.28 9.45
C GLY A 53 6.05 -3.76 10.68
N PRO A 54 6.75 -4.15 11.76
CA PRO A 54 6.13 -4.66 12.98
C PRO A 54 5.09 -3.72 13.59
N GLN A 55 5.33 -2.41 13.54
CA GLN A 55 4.45 -1.39 14.13
C GLN A 55 3.11 -1.30 13.40
N VAL A 56 3.17 -1.22 12.07
CA VAL A 56 1.97 -1.20 11.22
C VAL A 56 1.23 -2.54 11.32
N ARG A 57 1.94 -3.67 11.40
CA ARG A 57 1.34 -5.01 11.58
C ARG A 57 0.53 -5.11 12.87
N ARG A 58 1.05 -4.58 13.98
CA ARG A 58 0.31 -4.53 15.27
C ARG A 58 -0.92 -3.62 15.17
N PHE A 59 -0.82 -2.48 14.50
CA PHE A 59 -1.96 -1.59 14.31
C PHE A 59 -3.06 -2.25 13.47
N LEU A 60 -2.70 -2.89 12.36
CA LEU A 60 -3.66 -3.57 11.48
C LEU A 60 -4.31 -4.78 12.14
N TRP A 61 -3.66 -5.44 13.09
CA TRP A 61 -4.32 -6.49 13.89
C TRP A 61 -5.56 -5.98 14.64
N VAL A 62 -5.59 -4.69 14.99
CA VAL A 62 -6.75 -4.05 15.64
C VAL A 62 -7.74 -3.50 14.62
N CYS A 63 -7.24 -2.85 13.56
CA CYS A 63 -8.09 -2.09 12.63
C CYS A 63 -8.58 -2.88 11.40
N ASP A 64 -7.93 -3.98 11.07
CA ASP A 64 -8.29 -4.88 9.95
C ASP A 64 -8.42 -6.33 10.44
N PRO A 65 -9.33 -6.63 11.38
CA PRO A 65 -9.48 -7.97 11.93
C PRO A 65 -9.94 -8.99 10.87
N ASP A 66 -10.61 -8.52 9.82
CA ASP A 66 -11.12 -9.34 8.71
C ASP A 66 -10.06 -9.60 7.63
N GLY A 67 -8.89 -8.94 7.70
CA GLY A 67 -7.79 -9.14 6.76
C GLY A 67 -8.12 -8.70 5.33
N LEU A 68 -8.80 -7.57 5.17
CA LEU A 68 -9.20 -7.04 3.86
C LEU A 68 -8.02 -6.51 3.04
N LEU A 69 -6.91 -6.17 3.69
CA LEU A 69 -5.72 -5.64 3.02
C LEU A 69 -4.80 -6.79 2.53
N PRO A 70 -4.23 -6.70 1.32
CA PRO A 70 -3.37 -7.75 0.74
C PRO A 70 -1.95 -7.67 1.30
N ILE A 71 -1.81 -7.90 2.61
CA ILE A 71 -0.52 -7.94 3.28
C ILE A 71 0.30 -9.11 2.71
N ARG A 72 1.58 -8.87 2.48
CA ARG A 72 2.56 -9.89 2.09
C ARG A 72 3.64 -9.97 3.16
N ASP A 73 4.03 -11.18 3.50
CA ASP A 73 5.19 -11.36 4.37
C ASP A 73 6.43 -10.83 3.65
N SER A 74 7.23 -10.04 4.37
CA SER A 74 8.52 -9.57 3.91
C SER A 74 9.50 -10.74 3.90
N ALA A 75 9.42 -11.62 2.89
CA ALA A 75 10.63 -12.29 2.46
C ALA A 75 11.53 -11.17 1.96
N VAL A 76 12.58 -10.86 2.72
CA VAL A 76 13.62 -9.91 2.34
C VAL A 76 14.23 -10.42 1.04
N GLN A 77 13.66 -10.00 -0.08
CA GLN A 77 14.18 -10.07 -1.41
C GLN A 77 13.45 -8.98 -2.15
N HIS A 78 14.16 -7.86 -2.28
CA HIS A 78 13.90 -6.79 -3.21
C HIS A 78 13.36 -7.41 -4.50
N LEU A 79 12.05 -7.29 -4.73
CA LEU A 79 11.45 -7.77 -5.97
C LEU A 79 12.18 -7.04 -7.09
N ASP A 80 12.85 -7.80 -7.96
CA ASP A 80 13.33 -7.34 -9.26
C ASP A 80 12.20 -6.54 -9.89
N THR A 81 12.35 -5.22 -9.83
CA THR A 81 11.30 -4.28 -10.22
C THR A 81 11.31 -4.27 -11.72
N ALA A 82 10.42 -5.04 -12.33
CA ALA A 82 10.16 -4.92 -13.76
C ALA A 82 9.80 -3.45 -14.05
N PRO A 83 10.26 -2.85 -15.17
CA PRO A 83 10.07 -1.42 -15.48
C PRO A 83 8.61 -0.91 -15.50
N ARG A 84 7.62 -1.81 -15.37
CA ARG A 84 6.19 -1.52 -15.31
C ARG A 84 5.65 -1.34 -13.88
N ASP A 85 6.42 -1.71 -12.86
CA ASP A 85 6.04 -1.56 -11.46
C ASP A 85 6.53 -0.19 -10.95
N ARG A 86 5.67 0.82 -11.03
CA ARG A 86 5.96 2.14 -10.44
C ARG A 86 5.96 2.01 -8.92
N LYS A 87 7.16 2.04 -8.32
CA LYS A 87 7.36 2.09 -6.87
C LYS A 87 6.99 3.49 -6.35
N LEU A 88 5.83 3.61 -5.72
CA LEU A 88 5.43 4.81 -4.98
C LEU A 88 5.96 4.70 -3.55
N LEU A 89 7.12 5.30 -3.31
CA LEU A 89 7.65 5.50 -1.96
C LEU A 89 6.86 6.60 -1.27
N VAL A 90 5.88 6.23 -0.43
CA VAL A 90 5.23 7.17 0.47
C VAL A 90 6.09 7.30 1.73
N GLY A 91 7.17 8.08 1.63
CA GLY A 91 7.92 8.56 2.79
C GLY A 91 7.18 9.74 3.39
N GLY A 92 6.62 9.56 4.59
CA GLY A 92 6.03 10.66 5.36
C GLY A 92 7.11 11.67 5.74
N ASN A 93 6.97 12.90 5.27
CA ASN A 93 7.87 14.00 5.63
C ASN A 93 7.25 14.77 6.80
N ASN A 94 7.95 14.73 7.94
CA ASN A 94 7.90 15.61 9.12
C ASN A 94 6.53 15.97 9.72
#